data_AF-A0A235CP73-F1
#
_entry.id   AF-A0A235CP73-F1
#
_cell.length_a   1.000
_cell.length_b   1.000
_cell.length_c   1.000
_cell.angle_alpha   90.00
_cell.angle_beta   90.00
_cell.angle_gamma   90.00
#
_symmetry.space_group_name_H-M   'P 1'
#
loop_
_entity.id
_entity.type
_entity.pdbx_description
1 polymer ?
#
loop_
_entity_poly.entity_id
_entity_poly.type
_entity_poly.pdbx_seq_one_letter_code
_entity_poly.pdbx_strand_id
1 'polypeptide(L)'
;MNRQKGVVLPLALIVITIMVTMASILLVRSSAEIDEAALVQEQWQARLKINDAEQELLLSMFVGEQLPGGYNVGDLFVPTDGKFIKLKNGVEVAVQDLAGLLSLHYLRKAELTRLFTAYTDEQHAAQIVNNIIRWQQEDSDDEQRLERNAPFRSLDELMLIPGITPEMFNDNHERPGLRSLLALSGSSFVNFATVPDFLLVHAFGLTESDLSRMNTLKDRSRWDDISTMIFDLGIAVDQSLIPSSRYRVLYKYKGFTARAEYQVRTTIPLPPRKRLWYFPDHERHFLMSTAQ
;
A
#
# COMPACT_ATOMS: atom_id res chain seq x y z
N MET A 1 52.12 -60.50 20.07
CA MET A 1 50.82 -60.16 19.43
C MET A 1 49.93 -59.49 20.46
N ASN A 2 49.53 -58.21 20.27
CA ASN A 2 48.41 -57.47 20.95
C ASN A 2 48.66 -55.95 21.14
N ARG A 3 49.21 -55.23 20.14
CA ARG A 3 49.26 -53.74 20.16
C ARG A 3 48.37 -53.05 19.12
N GLN A 4 47.77 -53.78 18.18
CA GLN A 4 46.92 -53.22 17.12
C GLN A 4 45.44 -53.04 17.51
N LYS A 5 44.97 -53.57 18.64
CA LYS A 5 43.56 -53.42 19.07
C LYS A 5 43.24 -52.09 19.77
N GLY A 6 44.25 -51.31 20.19
CA GLY A 6 44.05 -50.05 20.93
C GLY A 6 43.81 -48.80 20.06
N VAL A 7 44.26 -48.82 18.79
CA VAL A 7 44.17 -47.66 17.87
C VAL A 7 42.91 -47.72 16.99
N VAL A 8 42.29 -48.89 16.88
CA VAL A 8 41.08 -49.08 16.05
C VAL A 8 39.85 -48.46 16.71
N LEU A 9 39.76 -48.47 18.05
CA LEU A 9 38.61 -47.90 18.76
C LEU A 9 38.50 -46.38 18.62
N PRO A 10 39.58 -45.58 18.81
CA PRO A 10 39.53 -44.13 18.59
C PRO A 10 39.25 -43.77 17.12
N LEU A 11 39.84 -44.51 16.17
CA LEU A 11 39.64 -44.28 14.74
C LEU A 11 38.18 -44.54 14.33
N ALA A 12 37.59 -45.65 14.79
CA ALA A 12 36.18 -45.97 14.54
C ALA A 12 35.25 -44.92 15.15
N LEU A 13 35.56 -44.41 16.35
CA LEU A 13 34.81 -43.34 17.00
C LEU A 13 34.86 -42.04 16.20
N ILE A 14 36.02 -41.66 15.67
CA ILE A 14 36.18 -40.48 14.81
C ILE A 14 35.36 -40.65 13.53
N VAL A 15 35.45 -41.79 12.86
CA VAL A 15 34.69 -42.05 11.62
C VAL A 15 33.18 -42.03 11.86
N ILE A 16 32.69 -42.65 12.94
CA ILE A 16 31.28 -42.62 13.31
C ILE A 16 30.84 -41.18 13.61
N THR A 17 31.65 -40.42 14.33
CA THR A 17 31.34 -39.01 14.65
C THR A 17 31.24 -38.18 13.38
N ILE A 18 32.16 -38.34 12.43
CA ILE A 18 32.12 -37.65 11.13
C ILE A 18 30.89 -38.07 10.32
N MET A 19 30.52 -39.35 10.32
CA MET A 19 29.31 -39.80 9.62
C MET A 19 28.03 -39.25 10.25
N VAL A 20 27.94 -39.20 11.58
CA VAL A 20 26.77 -38.66 12.29
C VAL A 20 26.64 -37.16 12.09
N THR A 21 27.74 -36.39 12.14
CA THR A 21 27.70 -34.95 11.86
C THR A 21 27.31 -34.68 10.42
N MET A 22 27.88 -35.41 9.46
CA MET A 22 27.55 -35.26 8.05
C MET A 22 26.09 -35.64 7.76
N ALA A 23 25.57 -36.72 8.37
CA ALA A 23 24.17 -37.10 8.26
C ALA A 23 23.23 -36.05 8.90
N SER A 24 23.62 -35.49 10.05
CA SER A 24 22.85 -34.44 10.72
C SER A 24 22.78 -33.16 9.87
N ILE A 25 23.90 -32.75 9.26
CA ILE A 25 23.95 -31.59 8.36
C ILE A 25 23.05 -31.81 7.13
N LEU A 26 23.09 -33.02 6.54
CA LEU A 26 22.23 -33.36 5.38
C LEU A 26 20.75 -33.36 5.76
N LEU A 27 20.38 -33.86 6.94
CA LEU A 27 18.99 -33.84 7.42
C LEU A 27 18.49 -32.41 7.65
N VAL A 28 19.30 -31.56 8.31
CA VAL A 28 18.95 -30.15 8.54
C VAL A 28 18.79 -29.41 7.21
N ARG A 29 19.71 -29.62 6.27
CA ARG A 29 19.62 -29.03 4.93
C ARG A 29 18.40 -29.52 4.16
N SER A 30 18.12 -30.82 4.19
CA SER A 30 16.94 -31.39 3.53
C SER A 30 15.64 -30.85 4.12
N SER A 31 15.56 -30.68 5.44
CA SER A 31 14.41 -30.05 6.09
C SER A 31 14.23 -28.61 5.61
N ALA A 32 15.32 -27.82 5.60
CA ALA A 32 15.28 -26.43 5.14
C ALA A 32 14.85 -26.33 3.67
N GLU A 33 15.34 -27.20 2.78
CA GLU A 33 14.93 -27.23 1.37
C GLU A 33 13.46 -27.64 1.19
N ILE A 34 12.93 -28.55 2.03
CA ILE A 34 11.50 -28.91 2.05
C ILE A 34 10.64 -27.75 2.53
N ASP A 35 11.06 -27.06 3.59
CA ASP A 35 10.33 -25.91 4.14
C ASP A 35 10.31 -24.73 3.15
N GLU A 36 11.42 -24.48 2.45
CA GLU A 36 11.49 -23.48 1.37
C GLU A 36 10.58 -23.87 0.20
N ALA A 37 10.58 -25.14 -0.23
CA ALA A 37 9.70 -25.61 -1.28
C ALA A 37 8.22 -25.47 -0.89
N ALA A 38 7.87 -25.74 0.37
CA ALA A 38 6.52 -25.55 0.89
C ALA A 38 6.11 -24.06 0.88
N LEU A 39 6.99 -23.16 1.33
CA LEU A 39 6.76 -21.71 1.28
C LEU A 39 6.54 -21.23 -0.16
N VAL A 40 7.38 -21.66 -1.10
CA VAL A 40 7.26 -21.32 -2.52
C VAL A 40 5.93 -21.84 -3.08
N GLN A 41 5.53 -23.07 -2.73
CA GLN A 41 4.25 -23.62 -3.13
C GLN A 41 3.08 -22.80 -2.57
N GLU A 42 3.12 -22.42 -1.30
CA GLU A 42 2.09 -21.57 -0.68
C GLU A 42 2.01 -20.20 -1.34
N GLN A 43 3.15 -19.58 -1.65
CA GLN A 43 3.24 -18.32 -2.35
C GLN A 43 2.64 -18.42 -3.77
N TRP A 44 2.91 -19.50 -4.50
CA TRP A 44 2.29 -19.75 -5.81
C TRP A 44 0.78 -19.92 -5.72
N GLN A 45 0.30 -20.68 -4.73
CA GLN A 45 -1.14 -20.86 -4.49
C GLN A 45 -1.81 -19.54 -4.11
N ALA A 46 -1.17 -18.73 -3.27
CA ALA A 46 -1.64 -17.39 -2.93
C ALA A 46 -1.73 -16.49 -4.16
N ARG A 47 -0.71 -16.51 -5.02
CA ARG A 47 -0.70 -15.74 -6.27
C ARG A 47 -1.84 -16.13 -7.21
N LEU A 48 -2.10 -17.42 -7.37
CA LEU A 48 -3.21 -17.90 -8.19
C LEU A 48 -4.56 -17.43 -7.65
N LYS A 49 -4.80 -17.57 -6.35
CA LYS A 49 -6.04 -17.10 -5.71
C LYS A 49 -6.23 -15.60 -5.81
N ILE A 50 -5.15 -14.83 -5.67
CA ILE A 50 -5.19 -13.38 -5.84
C ILE A 50 -5.47 -12.99 -7.29
N ASN A 51 -4.91 -13.70 -8.28
CA ASN A 51 -5.21 -13.45 -9.68
C ASN A 51 -6.68 -13.78 -10.02
N ASP A 52 -7.24 -14.86 -9.46
CA ASP A 52 -8.65 -15.19 -9.61
C ASP A 52 -9.54 -14.06 -9.02
N ALA A 53 -9.20 -13.60 -7.81
CA ALA A 53 -9.87 -12.47 -7.14
C ALA A 53 -9.77 -11.19 -7.97
N GLU A 54 -8.60 -10.91 -8.54
CA GLU A 54 -8.36 -9.76 -9.41
C GLU A 54 -9.32 -9.80 -10.61
N GLN A 55 -9.45 -10.94 -11.30
CA GLN A 55 -10.34 -11.05 -12.46
C GLN A 55 -11.81 -10.85 -12.08
N GLU A 56 -12.27 -11.47 -10.99
CA GLU A 56 -13.63 -11.33 -10.48
C GLU A 56 -13.94 -9.88 -10.10
N LEU A 57 -13.01 -9.22 -9.38
CA LEU A 57 -13.13 -7.83 -8.98
C LEU A 57 -13.21 -6.90 -10.19
N LEU A 58 -12.27 -7.06 -11.13
CA LEU A 58 -12.22 -6.19 -12.31
C LEU A 58 -13.49 -6.35 -13.14
N LEU A 59 -13.94 -7.59 -13.41
CA LEU A 59 -15.20 -7.83 -14.10
C LEU A 59 -16.37 -7.15 -13.39
N SER A 60 -16.42 -7.25 -12.06
CA SER A 60 -17.44 -6.60 -11.24
C SER A 60 -17.40 -5.07 -11.38
N MET A 61 -16.22 -4.45 -11.35
CA MET A 61 -16.04 -3.01 -11.56
C MET A 61 -16.35 -2.56 -13.00
N PHE A 62 -16.26 -3.47 -13.98
CA PHE A 62 -16.60 -3.16 -15.38
C PHE A 62 -18.09 -3.25 -15.68
N VAL A 63 -18.78 -4.22 -15.09
CA VAL A 63 -20.22 -4.46 -15.30
C VAL A 63 -21.06 -3.61 -14.34
N GLY A 64 -20.50 -3.29 -13.16
CA GLY A 64 -21.18 -2.53 -12.13
C GLY A 64 -21.49 -1.09 -12.51
N GLU A 65 -22.58 -0.58 -11.95
CA GLU A 65 -22.89 0.83 -12.00
C GLU A 65 -21.91 1.60 -11.10
N GLN A 66 -21.22 2.58 -11.66
CA GLN A 66 -20.26 3.39 -10.93
C GLN A 66 -20.99 4.49 -10.14
N LEU A 67 -20.87 4.43 -8.82
CA LEU A 67 -21.34 5.44 -7.86
C LEU A 67 -20.14 6.23 -7.30
N PRO A 68 -20.36 7.41 -6.70
CA PRO A 68 -19.28 8.20 -6.10
C PRO A 68 -18.40 7.43 -5.10
N GLY A 69 -19.01 6.59 -4.27
CA GLY A 69 -18.32 5.82 -3.22
C GLY A 69 -18.01 4.36 -3.55
N GLY A 70 -18.31 3.89 -4.76
CA GLY A 70 -18.10 2.48 -5.10
C GLY A 70 -18.79 2.00 -6.38
N TYR A 71 -18.83 0.68 -6.54
CA TYR A 71 -19.49 0.02 -7.66
C TYR A 71 -20.66 -0.83 -7.16
N ASN A 72 -21.82 -0.68 -7.78
CA ASN A 72 -22.97 -1.51 -7.49
C ASN A 72 -23.10 -2.63 -8.54
N VAL A 73 -23.07 -3.89 -8.08
CA VAL A 73 -23.08 -5.09 -8.94
C VAL A 73 -24.19 -6.03 -8.46
N GLY A 74 -25.41 -5.79 -8.94
CA GLY A 74 -26.59 -6.52 -8.47
C GLY A 74 -26.83 -6.25 -6.99
N ASP A 75 -26.68 -7.28 -6.15
CA ASP A 75 -26.84 -7.18 -4.69
C ASP A 75 -25.53 -6.88 -3.95
N LEU A 76 -24.39 -6.84 -4.65
CA LEU A 76 -23.08 -6.58 -4.07
C LEU A 76 -22.63 -5.15 -4.34
N PHE A 77 -22.40 -4.39 -3.26
CA PHE A 77 -21.71 -3.11 -3.34
C PHE A 77 -20.22 -3.28 -3.04
N VAL A 78 -19.37 -2.82 -3.96
CA VAL A 78 -17.91 -2.80 -3.81
C VAL A 78 -17.50 -1.38 -3.43
N PRO A 79 -17.20 -1.10 -2.15
CA PRO A 79 -16.78 0.23 -1.73
C PRO A 79 -15.39 0.55 -2.28
N THR A 80 -15.15 1.83 -2.59
CA THR A 80 -13.86 2.34 -3.09
C THR A 80 -13.14 3.24 -2.07
N ASP A 81 -13.47 3.10 -0.79
CA ASP A 81 -12.94 3.85 0.36
C ASP A 81 -11.75 3.17 1.07
N GLY A 82 -11.22 2.09 0.48
CA GLY A 82 -10.08 1.35 1.03
C GLY A 82 -10.45 0.35 2.14
N LYS A 83 -11.74 0.13 2.44
CA LYS A 83 -12.16 -0.92 3.39
C LYS A 83 -12.05 -2.31 2.76
N PHE A 84 -11.60 -3.28 3.56
CA PHE A 84 -11.49 -4.67 3.13
C PHE A 84 -12.87 -5.33 3.07
N ILE A 85 -13.17 -5.92 1.91
CA ILE A 85 -14.28 -6.83 1.69
C ILE A 85 -13.74 -8.23 1.41
N LYS A 86 -14.48 -9.27 1.80
CA LYS A 86 -14.09 -10.66 1.54
C LYS A 86 -14.83 -11.20 0.32
N LEU A 87 -14.07 -11.63 -0.69
CA LEU A 87 -14.61 -12.27 -1.89
C LEU A 87 -14.95 -13.74 -1.63
N LYS A 88 -15.75 -14.33 -2.52
CA LYS A 88 -16.21 -15.73 -2.42
C LYS A 88 -15.07 -16.73 -2.40
N ASN A 89 -13.96 -16.43 -3.05
CA ASN A 89 -12.77 -17.28 -3.10
C ASN A 89 -11.89 -17.19 -1.84
N GLY A 90 -12.29 -16.41 -0.83
CA GLY A 90 -11.62 -16.26 0.45
C GLY A 90 -10.52 -15.19 0.49
N VAL A 91 -10.26 -14.49 -0.62
CA VAL A 91 -9.33 -13.36 -0.67
C VAL A 91 -10.02 -12.11 -0.11
N GLU A 92 -9.31 -11.38 0.74
CA GLU A 92 -9.74 -10.06 1.21
C GLU A 92 -9.19 -9.00 0.27
N VAL A 93 -10.06 -8.09 -0.16
CA VAL A 93 -9.77 -7.06 -1.16
C VAL A 93 -10.19 -5.71 -0.62
N ALA A 94 -9.32 -4.72 -0.72
CA ALA A 94 -9.66 -3.32 -0.47
C ALA A 94 -9.43 -2.52 -1.75
N VAL A 95 -10.47 -1.83 -2.22
CA VAL A 95 -10.38 -0.95 -3.38
C VAL A 95 -10.36 0.49 -2.88
N GLN A 96 -9.40 1.27 -3.35
CA GLN A 96 -9.25 2.68 -3.04
C GLN A 96 -9.24 3.48 -4.34
N ASP A 97 -10.19 4.40 -4.49
CA ASP A 97 -10.13 5.40 -5.56
C ASP A 97 -8.94 6.34 -5.32
N LEU A 98 -8.10 6.54 -6.34
CA LEU A 98 -6.97 7.46 -6.25
C LEU A 98 -7.40 8.94 -6.13
N ALA A 99 -8.64 9.30 -6.49
CA ALA A 99 -9.18 10.63 -6.19
C ALA A 99 -9.54 10.83 -4.71
N GLY A 100 -9.67 9.76 -3.92
CA GLY A 100 -9.82 9.85 -2.46
C GLY A 100 -8.49 10.06 -1.71
N LEU A 101 -7.36 9.97 -2.41
CA LEU A 101 -6.02 10.11 -1.83
C LEU A 101 -5.39 11.46 -2.19
N LEU A 102 -4.40 11.90 -1.41
CA LEU A 102 -3.65 13.11 -1.76
C LEU A 102 -2.63 12.81 -2.87
N SER A 103 -2.69 13.58 -3.95
CA SER A 103 -1.76 13.41 -5.07
C SER A 103 -0.45 14.16 -4.83
N LEU A 104 0.67 13.49 -5.14
CA LEU A 104 1.99 14.12 -5.19
C LEU A 104 2.24 14.93 -6.46
N HIS A 105 1.48 14.69 -7.53
CA HIS A 105 1.55 15.45 -8.76
C HIS A 105 0.74 16.75 -8.68
N TYR A 106 -0.46 16.70 -8.09
CA TYR A 106 -1.27 17.88 -7.81
C TYR A 106 -1.11 18.28 -6.35
N LEU A 107 0.03 18.90 -6.05
CA LEU A 107 0.43 19.21 -4.67
C LEU A 107 -0.52 20.22 -4.01
N ARG A 108 -1.14 19.77 -2.93
CA ARG A 108 -1.99 20.54 -2.04
C ARG A 108 -1.20 20.85 -0.78
N LYS A 109 -0.39 21.91 -0.82
CA LYS A 109 0.63 22.18 0.22
C LYS A 109 0.03 22.24 1.62
N ALA A 110 -1.09 22.94 1.79
CA ALA A 110 -1.73 23.09 3.11
C ALA A 110 -2.23 21.74 3.65
N GLU A 111 -2.90 20.94 2.83
CA GLU A 111 -3.44 19.63 3.15
C GLU A 111 -2.32 18.63 3.47
N LEU A 112 -1.24 18.63 2.68
CA LEU A 112 -0.07 17.80 2.93
C LEU A 112 0.61 18.21 4.23
N THR A 113 0.83 19.51 4.48
CA THR A 113 1.46 19.95 5.73
C THR A 113 0.63 19.51 6.94
N ARG A 114 -0.70 19.69 6.91
CA ARG A 114 -1.60 19.19 7.97
C ARG A 114 -1.57 17.67 8.12
N LEU A 115 -1.48 16.92 7.02
CA LEU A 115 -1.29 15.47 7.10
C LEU A 115 0.02 15.12 7.81
N PHE A 116 1.14 15.78 7.46
CA PHE A 116 2.44 15.50 8.06
C PHE A 116 2.52 15.87 9.54
N THR A 117 1.71 16.83 10.03
CA THR A 117 1.64 17.13 11.47
C THR A 117 1.03 15.98 12.30
N ALA A 118 0.36 15.03 11.67
CA ALA A 118 -0.08 13.80 12.33
C ALA A 118 1.09 12.81 12.60
N TYR A 119 2.23 13.01 11.94
CA TYR A 119 3.40 12.14 12.04
C TYR A 119 4.59 12.79 12.77
N THR A 120 4.70 14.12 12.71
CA THR A 120 5.81 14.89 13.28
C THR A 120 5.32 16.27 13.72
N ASP A 121 6.16 17.12 14.29
CA ASP A 121 5.82 18.49 14.66
C ASP A 121 5.65 19.39 13.42
N GLU A 122 4.97 20.53 13.62
CA GLU A 122 4.59 21.44 12.54
C GLU A 122 5.78 21.96 11.73
N GLN A 123 6.91 22.24 12.39
CA GLN A 123 8.10 22.76 11.73
C GLN A 123 8.73 21.68 10.83
N HIS A 124 8.94 20.48 11.35
CA HIS A 124 9.47 19.36 10.55
C HIS A 124 8.50 18.95 9.44
N ALA A 125 7.17 18.95 9.69
CA ALA A 125 6.16 18.69 8.68
C ALA A 125 6.25 19.67 7.50
N ALA A 126 6.36 20.98 7.78
CA ALA A 126 6.54 22.00 6.76
C ALA A 126 7.84 21.81 5.97
N GLN A 127 8.93 21.44 6.65
CA GLN A 127 10.22 21.14 6.00
C GLN A 127 10.12 19.92 5.06
N ILE A 128 9.51 18.82 5.50
CA ILE A 128 9.32 17.62 4.67
C ILE A 128 8.51 17.97 3.43
N VAL A 129 7.39 18.69 3.55
CA VAL A 129 6.58 19.10 2.39
C VAL A 129 7.36 20.00 1.43
N ASN A 130 8.16 20.94 1.95
CA ASN A 130 9.03 21.76 1.10
C ASN A 130 10.08 20.90 0.37
N ASN A 131 10.64 19.88 1.02
CA ASN A 131 11.57 18.94 0.38
C ASN A 131 10.88 18.10 -0.70
N ILE A 132 9.63 17.67 -0.49
CA ILE A 132 8.80 16.97 -1.50
C ILE A 132 8.54 17.86 -2.72
N ILE A 133 8.25 19.15 -2.50
CA ILE A 133 8.06 20.11 -3.59
C ILE A 133 9.38 20.29 -4.35
N ARG A 134 10.47 20.53 -3.63
CA ARG A 134 11.81 20.76 -4.19
C ARG A 134 12.30 19.57 -5.01
N TRP A 135 12.10 18.33 -4.53
CA TRP A 135 12.46 17.10 -5.23
C TRP A 135 11.93 17.02 -6.68
N GLN A 136 10.77 17.65 -6.93
CA GLN A 136 10.08 17.61 -8.23
C GLN A 136 10.35 18.83 -9.11
N GLN A 137 10.94 19.91 -8.58
CA GLN A 137 11.16 21.17 -9.29
C GLN A 137 12.56 21.22 -9.91
N GLU A 138 12.67 21.85 -11.08
CA GLU A 138 13.90 21.86 -11.90
C GLU A 138 14.90 22.98 -11.52
N ASP A 139 14.52 23.91 -10.63
CA ASP A 139 15.31 25.13 -10.35
C ASP A 139 16.16 25.01 -9.09
N SER A 140 17.45 24.76 -9.29
CA SER A 140 18.27 24.24 -8.21
C SER A 140 19.78 24.30 -8.52
N ASP A 141 20.32 25.53 -8.56
CA ASP A 141 21.75 25.91 -8.77
C ASP A 141 22.79 25.29 -7.79
N ASP A 142 22.40 24.32 -6.95
CA ASP A 142 23.33 23.64 -6.03
C ASP A 142 23.92 22.36 -6.64
N GLU A 143 25.25 22.36 -6.82
CA GLU A 143 26.04 21.23 -7.34
C GLU A 143 26.13 20.01 -6.39
N GLN A 144 25.45 20.03 -5.23
CA GLN A 144 25.39 18.92 -4.27
C GLN A 144 23.99 18.32 -4.22
N ARG A 145 23.55 17.54 -5.22
CA ARG A 145 22.14 17.08 -5.25
C ARG A 145 21.90 15.59 -5.36
N LEU A 146 21.13 15.11 -4.37
CA LEU A 146 20.32 13.89 -4.36
C LEU A 146 18.93 14.11 -5.00
N GLU A 147 18.62 15.32 -5.48
CA GLU A 147 17.29 15.69 -5.98
C GLU A 147 17.05 15.22 -7.42
N ARG A 148 15.80 14.88 -7.75
CA ARG A 148 15.42 14.27 -9.02
C ARG A 148 15.10 15.29 -10.12
N ASN A 149 14.59 16.47 -9.76
CA ASN A 149 14.11 17.50 -10.68
C ASN A 149 13.03 17.00 -11.65
N ALA A 150 12.22 16.03 -11.22
CA ALA A 150 11.13 15.48 -12.01
C ALA A 150 10.06 14.89 -11.08
N PRO A 151 8.82 14.69 -11.55
CA PRO A 151 7.80 13.99 -10.79
C PRO A 151 8.28 12.62 -10.31
N PHE A 152 7.83 12.22 -9.12
CA PHE A 152 8.12 10.91 -8.55
C PHE A 152 7.76 9.77 -9.54
N ARG A 153 8.68 8.82 -9.75
CA ARG A 153 8.38 7.62 -10.57
C ARG A 153 7.71 6.53 -9.74
N SER A 154 7.98 6.48 -8.45
CA SER A 154 7.37 5.54 -7.51
C SER A 154 7.10 6.20 -6.16
N LEU A 155 6.12 5.69 -5.39
CA LEU A 155 5.88 6.19 -4.03
C LEU A 155 7.08 5.92 -3.12
N ASP A 156 7.82 4.85 -3.40
CA ASP A 156 8.98 4.41 -2.61
C ASP A 156 10.10 5.48 -2.61
N GLU A 157 10.14 6.38 -3.60
CA GLU A 157 11.05 7.53 -3.62
C GLU A 157 10.78 8.56 -2.52
N LEU A 158 9.58 8.57 -1.92
CA LEU A 158 9.35 9.39 -0.72
C LEU A 158 10.33 9.04 0.40
N MET A 159 10.77 7.79 0.49
CA MET A 159 11.76 7.38 1.50
C MET A 159 13.16 7.98 1.27
N LEU A 160 13.41 8.60 0.11
CA LEU A 160 14.64 9.33 -0.17
C LEU A 160 14.57 10.78 0.33
N ILE A 161 13.38 11.26 0.69
CA ILE A 161 13.18 12.61 1.19
C ILE A 161 13.66 12.69 2.65
N PRO A 162 14.58 13.60 2.99
CA PRO A 162 15.02 13.80 4.36
C PRO A 162 13.85 14.06 5.30
N GLY A 163 13.79 13.30 6.40
CA GLY A 163 12.72 13.38 7.41
C GLY A 163 11.60 12.37 7.24
N ILE A 164 11.53 11.61 6.13
CA ILE A 164 10.59 10.50 5.98
C ILE A 164 11.21 9.21 6.51
N THR A 165 10.58 8.61 7.53
CA THR A 165 11.04 7.34 8.11
C THR A 165 10.22 6.14 7.61
N PRO A 166 10.77 4.90 7.68
CA PRO A 166 10.01 3.67 7.41
C PRO A 166 8.69 3.57 8.18
N GLU A 167 8.65 4.05 9.42
CA GLU A 167 7.48 3.99 10.30
C GLU A 167 6.39 4.99 9.89
N MET A 168 6.77 6.10 9.24
CA MET A 168 5.81 7.01 8.61
C MET A 168 5.32 6.44 7.28
N PHE A 169 6.22 5.81 6.52
CA PHE A 169 5.91 5.33 5.18
C PHE A 169 4.98 4.10 5.16
N ASN A 170 5.26 3.12 6.01
CA ASN A 170 4.47 1.88 6.12
C ASN A 170 3.27 2.05 7.05
N ASP A 171 2.26 1.21 6.86
CA ASP A 171 1.11 1.16 7.76
C ASP A 171 1.52 0.52 9.08
N ASN A 172 0.96 1.00 10.19
CA ASN A 172 1.13 0.38 11.49
C ASN A 172 -0.24 0.16 12.18
N HIS A 173 -0.24 -0.44 13.38
CA HIS A 173 -1.47 -0.76 14.09
C HIS A 173 -2.27 0.47 14.56
N GLU A 174 -1.61 1.61 14.73
CA GLU A 174 -2.20 2.82 15.29
C GLU A 174 -2.68 3.79 14.21
N ARG A 175 -1.98 3.82 13.06
CA ARG A 175 -2.23 4.77 11.97
C ARG A 175 -1.83 4.20 10.61
N PRO A 176 -2.53 4.60 9.54
CA PRO A 176 -2.14 4.29 8.18
C PRO A 176 -0.81 4.99 7.82
N GLY A 177 -0.04 4.35 6.93
CA GLY A 177 1.21 4.89 6.42
C GLY A 177 1.02 5.80 5.23
N LEU A 178 2.03 6.62 4.93
CA LEU A 178 2.02 7.52 3.76
C LEU A 178 1.76 6.78 2.45
N ARG A 179 2.25 5.53 2.33
CA ARG A 179 2.02 4.69 1.13
C ARG A 179 0.54 4.38 0.86
N SER A 180 -0.30 4.43 1.89
CA SER A 180 -1.75 4.15 1.80
C SER A 180 -2.56 5.42 1.59
N LEU A 181 -2.06 6.56 2.06
CA LEU A 181 -2.75 7.85 2.01
C LEU A 181 -2.39 8.71 0.79
N LEU A 182 -1.23 8.45 0.19
CA LEU A 182 -0.72 9.22 -0.94
C LEU A 182 -0.84 8.45 -2.26
N ALA A 183 -0.98 9.20 -3.35
CA ALA A 183 -0.97 8.70 -4.71
C ALA A 183 0.03 9.50 -5.57
N LEU A 184 0.80 8.82 -6.43
CA LEU A 184 1.70 9.51 -7.36
C LEU A 184 0.90 10.39 -8.31
N SER A 185 -0.02 9.76 -9.05
CA SER A 185 -0.83 10.38 -10.08
C SER A 185 -2.30 10.15 -9.75
N GLY A 186 -2.79 10.93 -8.78
CA GLY A 186 -4.20 11.00 -8.43
C GLY A 186 -4.95 11.93 -9.38
N SER A 187 -6.04 12.51 -8.88
CA SER A 187 -6.81 13.56 -9.56
C SER A 187 -6.43 14.95 -9.05
N SER A 188 -6.71 15.99 -9.84
CA SER A 188 -6.63 17.38 -9.38
C SER A 188 -7.75 17.73 -8.40
N PHE A 189 -8.86 16.99 -8.45
CA PHE A 189 -9.98 17.04 -7.52
C PHE A 189 -9.89 15.93 -6.46
N VAL A 190 -10.69 16.06 -5.39
CA VAL A 190 -10.80 15.07 -4.31
C VAL A 190 -12.20 14.50 -4.30
N ASN A 191 -12.31 13.18 -4.30
CA ASN A 191 -13.58 12.47 -4.17
C ASN A 191 -13.86 12.13 -2.71
N PHE A 192 -14.58 13.01 -1.99
CA PHE A 192 -14.86 12.87 -0.55
C PHE A 192 -15.67 11.62 -0.18
N ALA A 193 -16.37 11.00 -1.13
CA ALA A 193 -17.01 9.72 -0.89
C ALA A 193 -16.01 8.59 -0.60
N THR A 194 -14.77 8.71 -1.11
CA THR A 194 -13.74 7.67 -1.04
C THR A 194 -12.50 8.08 -0.24
N VAL A 195 -12.47 9.29 0.32
CA VAL A 195 -11.37 9.72 1.17
C VAL A 195 -11.38 8.88 2.46
N PRO A 196 -10.23 8.28 2.83
CA PRO A 196 -10.06 7.60 4.12
C PRO A 196 -10.29 8.55 5.29
N ASP A 197 -10.91 8.03 6.34
CA ASP A 197 -11.25 8.77 7.57
C ASP A 197 -10.04 9.52 8.16
N PHE A 198 -8.86 8.90 8.11
CA PHE A 198 -7.61 9.53 8.56
C PHE A 198 -7.26 10.81 7.79
N LEU A 199 -7.43 10.84 6.46
CA LEU A 199 -7.21 12.05 5.66
C LEU A 199 -8.28 13.10 5.95
N LEU A 200 -9.52 12.70 6.17
CA LEU A 200 -10.61 13.63 6.48
C LEU A 200 -10.32 14.43 7.75
N VAL A 201 -9.82 13.76 8.79
CA VAL A 201 -9.41 14.42 10.03
C VAL A 201 -8.12 15.22 9.85
N HIS A 202 -7.04 14.57 9.40
CA HIS A 202 -5.71 15.16 9.47
C HIS A 202 -5.33 16.06 8.28
N ALA A 203 -5.90 15.85 7.09
CA ALA A 203 -5.64 16.71 5.94
C ALA A 203 -6.72 17.77 5.73
N PHE A 204 -7.99 17.42 6.01
CA PHE A 204 -9.14 18.30 5.77
C PHE A 204 -9.75 18.90 7.03
N GLY A 205 -9.30 18.50 8.23
CA GLY A 205 -9.69 19.15 9.48
C GLY A 205 -11.11 18.82 9.97
N LEU A 206 -11.69 17.69 9.53
CA LEU A 206 -13.01 17.27 10.01
C LEU A 206 -12.94 16.85 11.48
N THR A 207 -13.99 17.20 12.24
CA THR A 207 -14.14 16.74 13.62
C THR A 207 -14.65 15.29 13.67
N GLU A 208 -14.57 14.63 14.82
CA GLU A 208 -15.18 13.30 15.02
C GLU A 208 -16.69 13.29 14.74
N SER A 209 -17.37 14.39 15.06
CA SER A 209 -18.81 14.54 14.79
C SER A 209 -19.12 14.62 13.30
N ASP A 210 -18.27 15.32 12.54
CA ASP A 210 -18.36 15.40 11.09
C ASP A 210 -18.10 14.03 10.46
N LEU A 211 -17.08 13.34 10.96
CA LEU A 211 -16.72 12.01 10.47
C LEU A 211 -17.86 11.01 10.67
N SER A 212 -18.46 10.98 11.87
CA SER A 212 -19.59 10.09 12.17
C SER A 212 -20.80 10.38 11.27
N ARG A 213 -21.12 11.66 11.07
CA ARG A 213 -22.19 12.09 10.15
C ARG A 213 -21.90 11.65 8.73
N MET A 214 -20.68 11.89 8.23
CA MET A 214 -20.30 11.52 6.87
C MET A 214 -20.30 10.00 6.66
N ASN A 215 -19.82 9.21 7.61
CA ASN A 215 -19.87 7.75 7.52
C ASN A 215 -21.31 7.24 7.45
N THR A 216 -22.21 7.81 8.25
CA THR A 216 -23.65 7.49 8.17
C THR A 216 -24.24 7.83 6.79
N LEU A 217 -23.81 8.93 6.17
CA LEU A 217 -24.25 9.30 4.82
C LEU A 217 -23.67 8.37 3.74
N LYS A 218 -22.39 7.98 3.87
CA LYS A 218 -21.72 7.02 2.98
C LYS A 218 -22.44 5.66 3.01
N ASP A 219 -22.75 5.15 4.20
CA ASP A 219 -23.47 3.87 4.38
C ASP A 219 -24.86 3.89 3.74
N ARG A 220 -25.53 5.06 3.75
CA ARG A 220 -26.85 5.26 3.15
C ARG A 220 -26.80 5.72 1.69
N SER A 221 -25.60 5.79 1.09
CA SER A 221 -25.39 6.29 -0.27
C SER A 221 -26.00 7.67 -0.53
N ARG A 222 -26.04 8.54 0.49
CA ARG A 222 -26.61 9.90 0.41
C ARG A 222 -25.57 10.91 -0.08
N TRP A 223 -25.19 10.80 -1.34
CA TRP A 223 -24.07 11.57 -1.93
C TRP A 223 -24.34 13.08 -1.96
N ASP A 224 -25.56 13.51 -2.28
CA ASP A 224 -25.92 14.94 -2.32
C ASP A 224 -25.78 15.62 -0.96
N ASP A 225 -26.11 14.91 0.12
CA ASP A 225 -25.96 15.41 1.48
C ASP A 225 -24.49 15.49 1.91
N ILE A 226 -23.63 14.59 1.41
CA ILE A 226 -22.19 14.68 1.60
C ILE A 226 -21.67 15.93 0.88
N SER A 227 -22.10 16.18 -0.36
CA SER A 227 -21.71 17.38 -1.11
C SER A 227 -22.06 18.66 -0.34
N THR A 228 -23.30 18.72 0.16
CA THR A 228 -23.80 19.85 0.96
C THR A 228 -23.00 20.01 2.25
N MET A 229 -22.74 18.92 2.97
CA MET A 229 -21.95 18.94 4.19
C MET A 229 -20.52 19.46 3.95
N ILE A 230 -19.85 19.01 2.89
CA ILE A 230 -18.50 19.46 2.54
C ILE A 230 -18.48 20.94 2.16
N PHE A 231 -19.51 21.39 1.44
CA PHE A 231 -19.69 22.81 1.10
C PHE A 231 -19.88 23.67 2.36
N ASP A 232 -20.73 23.24 3.29
CA ASP A 232 -21.00 23.94 4.56
C ASP A 232 -19.75 24.05 5.45
N LEU A 233 -18.86 23.07 5.38
CA LEU A 233 -17.57 23.07 6.07
C LEU A 233 -16.55 24.05 5.44
N GLY A 234 -16.90 24.73 4.34
CA GLY A 234 -16.01 25.64 3.64
C GLY A 234 -14.88 24.92 2.88
N ILE A 235 -14.98 23.59 2.72
CA ILE A 235 -14.05 22.78 1.95
C ILE A 235 -14.50 22.90 0.48
N ALA A 236 -14.27 24.07 -0.10
CA ALA A 236 -14.70 24.42 -1.45
C ALA A 236 -13.96 23.54 -2.47
N VAL A 237 -14.65 22.56 -3.06
CA VAL A 237 -14.08 21.72 -4.11
C VAL A 237 -15.13 21.53 -5.21
N ASP A 238 -14.91 22.20 -6.33
CA ASP A 238 -15.49 21.78 -7.60
C ASP A 238 -15.14 20.30 -7.81
N GLN A 239 -16.15 19.46 -8.11
CA GLN A 239 -15.97 18.02 -8.38
C GLN A 239 -15.69 17.13 -7.16
N SER A 240 -16.20 17.51 -5.97
CA SER A 240 -16.01 16.83 -4.68
C SER A 240 -16.46 15.36 -4.59
N LEU A 241 -17.19 14.83 -5.57
CA LEU A 241 -17.77 13.47 -5.55
C LEU A 241 -17.62 12.73 -6.88
N ILE A 242 -16.74 13.21 -7.77
CA ILE A 242 -16.53 12.55 -9.06
C ILE A 242 -15.58 11.37 -8.83
N PRO A 243 -15.98 10.13 -9.13
CA PRO A 243 -15.10 8.98 -9.01
C PRO A 243 -14.03 9.04 -10.12
N SER A 244 -12.80 8.64 -9.79
CA SER A 244 -11.75 8.62 -10.81
C SER A 244 -11.83 7.36 -11.69
N SER A 245 -10.95 7.30 -12.70
CA SER A 245 -10.75 6.09 -13.49
C SER A 245 -9.58 5.24 -12.99
N ARG A 246 -9.03 5.52 -11.81
CA ARG A 246 -7.80 4.92 -11.31
C ARG A 246 -7.99 4.43 -9.89
N TYR A 247 -7.64 3.18 -9.67
CA TYR A 247 -7.89 2.49 -8.42
C TYR A 247 -6.65 1.79 -7.95
N ARG A 248 -6.36 1.92 -6.66
CA ARG A 248 -5.42 1.05 -5.96
C ARG A 248 -6.22 -0.10 -5.36
N VAL A 249 -5.71 -1.31 -5.52
CA VAL A 249 -6.31 -2.50 -4.91
C VAL A 249 -5.28 -3.20 -4.07
N LEU A 250 -5.65 -3.50 -2.83
CA LEU A 250 -4.88 -4.32 -1.91
C LEU A 250 -5.55 -5.68 -1.80
N TYR A 251 -4.75 -6.73 -1.91
CA TYR A 251 -5.19 -8.12 -1.76
C TYR A 251 -4.50 -8.74 -0.55
N LYS A 252 -5.25 -9.48 0.26
CA LYS A 252 -4.74 -10.27 1.38
C LYS A 252 -5.24 -11.70 1.28
N TYR A 253 -4.32 -12.65 1.35
CA TYR A 253 -4.63 -14.07 1.38
C TYR A 253 -3.59 -14.85 2.17
N LYS A 254 -4.02 -15.50 3.27
CA LYS A 254 -3.17 -16.35 4.13
C LYS A 254 -1.81 -15.72 4.50
N GLY A 255 -1.81 -14.44 4.88
CA GLY A 255 -0.59 -13.71 5.26
C GLY A 255 0.19 -13.10 4.08
N PHE A 256 -0.11 -13.48 2.83
CA PHE A 256 0.45 -12.83 1.65
C PHE A 256 -0.36 -11.59 1.28
N THR A 257 0.35 -10.52 0.95
CA THR A 257 -0.20 -9.24 0.50
C THR A 257 0.16 -9.00 -0.96
N ALA A 258 -0.76 -8.42 -1.72
CA ALA A 258 -0.47 -7.88 -3.03
C ALA A 258 -1.02 -6.47 -3.15
N ARG A 259 -0.38 -5.63 -3.96
CA ARG A 259 -0.87 -4.29 -4.28
C ARG A 259 -0.82 -4.08 -5.78
N ALA A 260 -1.88 -3.50 -6.30
CA ALA A 260 -2.01 -3.19 -7.71
C ALA A 260 -2.58 -1.79 -7.91
N GLU A 261 -2.22 -1.17 -9.03
CA GLU A 261 -2.93 0.02 -9.52
C GLU A 261 -3.48 -0.23 -10.91
N TYR A 262 -4.78 0.00 -11.05
CA TYR A 262 -5.54 -0.21 -12.28
C TYR A 262 -6.08 1.09 -12.82
N GLN A 263 -6.22 1.13 -14.14
CA GLN A 263 -7.01 2.14 -14.81
C GLN A 263 -8.27 1.47 -15.38
N VAL A 264 -9.41 1.70 -14.73
CA VAL A 264 -10.71 1.15 -15.13
C VAL A 264 -11.49 2.24 -15.85
N ARG A 265 -11.79 2.02 -17.13
CA ARG A 265 -12.65 2.87 -17.95
C ARG A 265 -13.53 1.98 -18.80
N THR A 266 -14.79 2.37 -18.97
CA THR A 266 -15.75 1.67 -19.82
C THR A 266 -15.32 1.55 -21.29
N THR A 267 -14.39 2.41 -21.74
CA THR A 267 -13.89 2.46 -23.12
C THR A 267 -12.55 1.74 -23.37
N ILE A 268 -11.92 1.18 -22.33
CA ILE A 268 -10.62 0.49 -22.44
C ILE A 268 -10.84 -1.02 -22.66
N PRO A 269 -10.03 -1.68 -23.51
CA PRO A 269 -10.10 -3.14 -23.70
C PRO A 269 -9.80 -3.92 -22.41
N LEU A 270 -10.48 -5.06 -22.26
CA LEU A 270 -10.20 -6.03 -21.19
C LEU A 270 -8.96 -6.89 -21.55
N PRO A 271 -8.07 -7.19 -20.59
CA PRO A 271 -8.07 -6.72 -19.19
C PRO A 271 -7.58 -5.26 -19.07
N PRO A 272 -8.02 -4.51 -18.03
CA PRO A 272 -7.59 -3.14 -17.81
C PRO A 272 -6.07 -3.07 -17.65
N ARG A 273 -5.49 -1.95 -18.07
CA ARG A 273 -4.05 -1.75 -17.98
C ARG A 273 -3.60 -1.74 -16.52
N LYS A 274 -2.80 -2.75 -16.15
CA LYS A 274 -2.08 -2.81 -14.87
C LYS A 274 -0.91 -1.82 -14.92
N ARG A 275 -0.94 -0.78 -14.08
CA ARG A 275 0.15 0.21 -14.00
C ARG A 275 1.25 -0.22 -13.05
N LEU A 276 0.86 -0.91 -11.99
CA LEU A 276 1.73 -1.31 -10.89
C LEU A 276 1.23 -2.63 -10.32
N TRP A 277 2.17 -3.50 -9.96
CA TRP A 277 1.91 -4.82 -9.37
C TRP A 277 3.04 -5.19 -8.44
N TYR A 278 2.72 -5.39 -7.16
CA TYR A 278 3.65 -5.91 -6.17
C TYR A 278 3.08 -7.18 -5.56
N PHE A 279 3.85 -8.25 -5.64
CA PHE A 279 3.55 -9.51 -4.96
C PHE A 279 4.84 -10.28 -4.65
N PRO A 280 5.13 -10.62 -3.39
CA PRO A 280 4.44 -10.11 -2.20
C PRO A 280 4.74 -8.61 -2.01
N ASP A 281 3.80 -7.84 -1.47
CA ASP A 281 4.03 -6.42 -1.15
C ASP A 281 4.53 -6.28 0.30
N HIS A 282 5.85 -6.29 0.45
CA HIS A 282 6.51 -6.17 1.75
C HIS A 282 6.56 -4.73 2.27
N GLU A 283 6.75 -4.58 3.58
CA GLU A 283 7.11 -3.28 4.17
C GLU A 283 8.48 -2.82 3.68
N ARG A 284 8.68 -1.50 3.66
CA ARG A 284 9.94 -0.89 3.23
C ARG A 284 10.75 -0.46 4.44
N HIS A 285 11.95 -0.99 4.62
CA HIS A 285 12.79 -0.73 5.81
C HIS A 285 14.10 0.03 5.48
N PHE A 286 14.20 0.66 4.32
CA PHE A 286 15.42 1.39 3.95
C PHE A 286 15.58 2.65 4.83
N LEU A 287 16.73 2.73 5.51
CA LEU A 287 17.20 3.96 6.14
C LEU A 287 18.33 4.50 5.28
N MET A 288 18.21 5.72 4.75
CA MET A 288 19.40 6.48 4.39
C MET A 288 20.13 6.77 5.70
N SER A 289 21.18 5.99 5.99
CA SER A 289 22.24 6.46 6.87
C SER A 289 22.85 7.67 6.17
N THR A 290 22.38 8.87 6.49
CA THR A 290 23.18 10.07 6.29
C THR A 290 24.42 9.89 7.16
N ALA A 291 25.48 9.34 6.56
CA ALA A 291 26.81 9.46 7.12
C ALA A 291 27.12 10.96 7.18
N GLN A 292 27.07 11.50 8.40
CA GLN A 292 27.77 12.74 8.78
C GLN A 292 29.06 12.33 9.46
#